data_AF-A0A747RFM2-F1
#
_entry.id   AF-A0A747RFM2-F1
#
_cell.length_a   1.000
_cell.length_b   1.000
_cell.length_c   1.000
_cell.angle_alpha   90.00
_cell.angle_beta   90.00
_cell.angle_gamma   90.00
#
_symmetry.space_group_name_H-M   'P 1'
#
loop_
_entity.id
_entity.type
_entity.pdbx_description
1 polymer ?
#
loop_
_entity_poly.entity_id
_entity_poly.type
_entity_poly.pdbx_seq_one_letter_code
_entity_poly.pdbx_strand_id
1 'polypeptide(L)'
;SSVRKAPAGTMLIAAFSLNDPIELWLETIKYCSEGMRVEVIPWQAPMPDLLSTSFEHIVLWHDETLTPAQENLIQALKESGKFSLHVKNGSCLTLLPAVYRQHEMPESMQHVAPQIHANGYEKSGTAR
;
A
#
# COMPACT_ATOMS: atom_id res chain seq x y z
N SER A 1 -23.45 23.45 -9.93
CA SER A 1 -23.80 22.05 -10.22
C SER A 1 -22.55 21.19 -10.03
N SER A 2 -22.59 20.20 -9.14
CA SER A 2 -21.46 19.27 -8.98
C SER A 2 -21.55 18.24 -10.09
N VAL A 3 -20.81 18.45 -11.19
CA VAL A 3 -20.62 17.44 -12.22
C VAL A 3 -19.71 16.38 -11.61
N ARG A 4 -20.28 15.28 -11.14
CA ARG A 4 -19.46 14.12 -10.76
C ARG A 4 -18.85 13.57 -12.04
N LYS A 5 -17.51 13.64 -12.15
CA LYS A 5 -16.75 13.01 -13.24
C LYS A 5 -17.15 11.53 -13.27
N ALA A 6 -17.64 11.04 -14.41
CA ALA A 6 -17.94 9.62 -14.56
C ALA A 6 -16.64 8.81 -14.35
N PRO A 7 -16.71 7.62 -13.73
CA PRO A 7 -15.53 6.78 -13.57
C PRO A 7 -14.87 6.52 -14.92
N ALA A 8 -13.54 6.58 -14.96
CA ALA A 8 -12.74 6.32 -16.16
C ALA A 8 -12.79 4.84 -16.60
N GLY A 9 -13.22 3.96 -15.69
CA GLY A 9 -13.42 2.54 -15.89
C GLY A 9 -13.71 1.82 -14.58
N THR A 10 -13.90 0.51 -14.65
CA THR A 10 -14.13 -0.35 -13.47
C THR A 10 -12.95 -1.29 -13.25
N MET A 11 -12.51 -1.41 -12.00
CA MET A 11 -11.36 -2.24 -11.63
C MET A 11 -11.65 -3.13 -10.43
N LEU A 12 -11.17 -4.37 -10.50
CA LEU A 12 -11.09 -5.28 -9.35
C LEU A 12 -9.64 -5.44 -8.91
N ILE A 13 -9.36 -5.27 -7.62
CA ILE A 13 -8.11 -5.69 -6.99
C ILE A 13 -8.42 -6.86 -6.07
N ALA A 14 -7.88 -8.03 -6.35
CA ALA A 14 -8.13 -9.25 -5.59
C ALA A 14 -6.82 -9.91 -5.15
N ALA A 15 -6.73 -10.30 -3.88
CA ALA A 15 -5.54 -10.92 -3.34
C ALA A 15 -5.67 -12.45 -3.25
N PHE A 16 -4.69 -13.15 -3.84
CA PHE A 16 -4.46 -14.58 -3.59
C PHE A 16 -3.82 -14.84 -2.24
N SER A 17 -2.95 -13.94 -1.79
CA SER A 17 -2.31 -13.91 -0.47
C SER A 17 -1.99 -12.46 -0.13
N LEU A 18 -2.18 -12.09 1.14
CA LEU A 18 -2.00 -10.73 1.63
C LEU A 18 -1.48 -10.77 3.07
N ASN A 19 -0.20 -10.44 3.23
CA ASN A 19 0.50 -10.34 4.50
C ASN A 19 0.39 -8.93 5.07
N ASP A 20 0.59 -7.91 4.23
CA ASP A 20 0.42 -6.50 4.60
C ASP A 20 -0.57 -5.81 3.63
N PRO A 21 -1.75 -5.38 4.11
CA PRO A 21 -2.72 -4.72 3.27
C PRO A 21 -2.32 -3.30 2.82
N ILE A 22 -1.29 -2.69 3.42
CA ILE A 22 -0.91 -1.29 3.15
C ILE A 22 -0.59 -1.07 1.66
N GLU A 23 0.26 -1.88 1.07
CA GLU A 23 0.63 -1.73 -0.34
C GLU A 23 -0.58 -1.84 -1.28
N LEU A 24 -1.45 -2.81 -1.00
CA LEU A 24 -2.71 -3.00 -1.72
C LEU A 24 -3.62 -1.76 -1.63
N TRP A 25 -3.72 -1.15 -0.44
CA TRP A 25 -4.51 0.05 -0.24
C TRP A 25 -3.88 1.29 -0.92
N LEU A 26 -2.57 1.43 -0.90
CA LEU A 26 -1.87 2.51 -1.61
C LEU A 26 -2.10 2.41 -3.13
N GLU A 27 -2.05 1.20 -3.67
CA GLU A 27 -2.36 0.97 -5.08
C GLU A 27 -3.84 1.29 -5.39
N THR A 28 -4.76 0.90 -4.51
CA THR A 28 -6.18 1.22 -4.63
C THR A 28 -6.40 2.74 -4.69
N ILE A 29 -5.76 3.49 -3.78
CA ILE A 29 -5.85 4.96 -3.73
C ILE A 29 -5.33 5.57 -5.03
N LYS A 30 -4.22 5.06 -5.57
CA LYS A 30 -3.66 5.52 -6.83
C LYS A 30 -4.67 5.38 -7.97
N TYR A 31 -5.26 4.20 -8.18
CA TYR A 31 -6.25 4.01 -9.24
C TYR A 31 -7.53 4.82 -9.04
N CYS A 32 -7.99 4.96 -7.79
CA CYS A 32 -9.09 5.86 -7.45
C CYS A 32 -8.76 7.32 -7.83
N SER A 33 -7.52 7.77 -7.60
CA SER A 33 -7.07 9.13 -7.95
C SER A 33 -7.00 9.37 -9.47
N GLU A 34 -6.79 8.30 -10.25
CA GLU A 34 -6.86 8.30 -11.72
C GLU A 34 -8.32 8.33 -12.23
N GLY A 35 -9.29 8.15 -11.33
CA GLY A 35 -10.73 8.21 -11.63
C GLY A 35 -11.40 6.86 -11.82
N MET A 36 -10.74 5.76 -11.48
CA MET A 36 -11.32 4.41 -11.57
C MET A 36 -12.33 4.15 -10.45
N ARG A 37 -13.37 3.37 -10.73
CA ARG A 37 -14.20 2.74 -9.69
C ARG A 37 -13.54 1.41 -9.31
N VAL A 38 -12.84 1.39 -8.19
CA VAL A 38 -12.10 0.23 -7.71
C VAL A 38 -12.93 -0.55 -6.68
N GLU A 39 -13.07 -1.86 -6.89
CA GLU A 39 -13.52 -2.81 -5.88
C GLU A 39 -12.32 -3.63 -5.39
N VAL A 40 -12.26 -3.87 -4.08
CA VAL A 40 -11.14 -4.55 -3.43
C VAL A 40 -11.65 -5.79 -2.72
N ILE A 41 -10.98 -6.92 -2.94
CA ILE A 41 -11.18 -8.18 -2.19
C ILE A 41 -9.88 -8.46 -1.42
N PRO A 42 -9.74 -7.91 -0.20
CA PRO A 42 -8.54 -8.06 0.60
C PRO A 42 -8.65 -9.35 1.43
N TRP A 43 -8.30 -10.49 0.81
CA TRP A 43 -8.23 -11.81 1.45
C TRP A 43 -9.57 -12.35 2.03
N GLN A 44 -9.66 -13.68 2.19
CA GLN A 44 -10.75 -14.38 2.92
C GLN A 44 -12.21 -14.14 2.48
N ALA A 45 -12.45 -13.89 1.21
CA ALA A 45 -13.73 -14.22 0.56
C ALA A 45 -13.48 -15.34 -0.46
N PRO A 46 -14.44 -16.23 -0.77
CA PRO A 46 -14.27 -17.12 -1.91
C PRO A 46 -13.97 -16.25 -3.13
N MET A 47 -12.85 -16.53 -3.79
CA MET A 47 -12.46 -15.79 -4.98
C MET A 47 -13.61 -15.88 -5.99
N PRO A 48 -14.15 -14.75 -6.49
CA PRO A 48 -15.22 -14.81 -7.47
C PRO A 48 -14.70 -15.48 -8.75
N ASP A 49 -15.62 -15.98 -9.58
CA ASP A 49 -15.24 -16.43 -10.92
C ASP A 49 -14.80 -15.24 -11.78
N LEU A 50 -13.49 -15.02 -11.83
CA LEU A 50 -12.85 -13.92 -12.52
C LEU A 50 -13.02 -13.96 -14.04
N LEU A 51 -13.35 -15.12 -14.63
CA LEU A 51 -13.62 -15.24 -16.07
C LEU A 51 -15.02 -14.76 -16.45
N SER A 52 -15.91 -14.68 -15.46
CA SER A 52 -17.31 -14.26 -15.60
C SER A 52 -17.57 -12.80 -15.24
N THR A 53 -16.54 -12.08 -14.79
CA THR A 53 -16.68 -10.73 -14.26
C THR A 53 -16.93 -9.68 -15.35
N SER A 54 -17.53 -8.55 -14.95
CA SER A 54 -17.80 -7.39 -15.81
C SER A 54 -16.80 -6.25 -15.65
N PHE A 55 -15.72 -6.43 -14.88
CA PHE A 55 -14.68 -5.42 -14.74
C PHE A 55 -13.85 -5.29 -16.02
N GLU A 56 -13.47 -4.06 -16.35
CA GLU A 56 -12.59 -3.75 -17.47
C GLU A 56 -11.12 -4.05 -17.14
N HIS A 57 -10.76 -3.93 -15.86
CA HIS A 57 -9.40 -4.13 -15.35
C HIS A 57 -9.39 -5.03 -14.11
N ILE A 58 -8.40 -5.93 -14.04
CA ILE A 58 -8.15 -6.78 -12.87
C ILE A 58 -6.69 -6.64 -12.44
N VAL A 59 -6.47 -6.46 -11.14
CA VAL A 59 -5.17 -6.59 -10.48
C VAL A 59 -5.23 -7.80 -9.54
N LEU A 60 -4.37 -8.77 -9.77
CA LEU A 60 -4.17 -9.92 -8.89
C LEU A 60 -2.95 -9.68 -8.00
N TRP A 61 -3.18 -9.73 -6.71
CA TRP A 61 -2.16 -9.51 -5.69
C TRP A 61 -1.71 -10.83 -5.06
N HIS A 62 -0.42 -11.00 -4.83
CA HIS A 62 0.11 -12.14 -4.07
C HIS A 62 1.38 -11.78 -3.30
N ASP A 63 1.39 -12.00 -1.99
CA ASP A 63 2.61 -11.78 -1.18
C ASP A 63 3.44 -13.07 -1.05
N GLU A 64 2.80 -14.21 -1.26
CA GLU A 64 3.41 -15.53 -1.22
C GLU A 64 3.66 -16.07 -2.64
N THR A 65 4.40 -17.18 -2.72
CA THR A 65 4.58 -17.92 -3.97
C THR A 65 3.23 -18.41 -4.49
N LEU A 66 2.98 -18.19 -5.78
CA LEU A 66 1.77 -18.67 -6.44
C LEU A 66 1.77 -20.20 -6.46
N THR A 67 0.62 -20.78 -6.15
CA THR A 67 0.39 -22.21 -6.36
C THR A 67 0.21 -22.51 -7.85
N PRO A 68 0.48 -23.74 -8.33
CA PRO A 68 0.25 -24.11 -9.72
C PRO A 68 -1.19 -23.86 -10.20
N ALA A 69 -2.17 -23.99 -9.30
CA ALA A 69 -3.57 -23.68 -9.60
C ALA A 69 -3.80 -22.19 -9.86
N GLN A 70 -3.16 -21.31 -9.08
CA GLN A 70 -3.23 -19.86 -9.27
C GLN A 70 -2.48 -19.42 -10.53
N GLU A 71 -1.33 -20.04 -10.84
CA GLU A 71 -0.60 -19.79 -12.09
C GLU A 71 -1.44 -20.17 -13.31
N ASN A 72 -2.06 -21.35 -13.29
CA ASN A 72 -2.97 -21.79 -14.36
C ASN A 72 -4.16 -20.86 -14.52
N LEU A 73 -4.76 -20.39 -13.41
CA LEU A 73 -5.82 -19.40 -13.44
C LEU A 73 -5.34 -18.09 -14.07
N ILE A 74 -4.18 -17.57 -13.66
CA ILE A 74 -3.60 -16.36 -14.24
C ILE A 74 -3.41 -16.52 -15.76
N GLN A 75 -2.94 -17.68 -16.23
CA GLN A 75 -2.79 -17.92 -17.67
C GLN A 75 -4.14 -17.96 -18.39
N ALA A 76 -5.13 -18.67 -17.85
CA ALA A 76 -6.48 -18.69 -18.42
C ALA A 76 -7.11 -17.29 -18.50
N LEU A 77 -6.89 -16.45 -17.48
CA LEU A 77 -7.34 -15.07 -17.46
C LEU A 77 -6.66 -14.23 -18.55
N LYS A 78 -5.34 -14.38 -18.74
CA LYS A 78 -4.59 -13.70 -19.82
C LYS A 78 -5.10 -14.12 -21.21
N GLU A 79 -5.27 -15.42 -21.42
CA GLU A 79 -5.74 -15.99 -22.68
C GLU A 79 -7.17 -15.56 -23.04
N SER A 80 -7.99 -15.26 -22.03
CA SER A 80 -9.38 -14.82 -22.25
C SER A 80 -9.47 -13.49 -23.02
N GLY A 81 -8.49 -12.60 -22.87
CA GLY A 81 -8.48 -11.26 -23.50
C GLY A 81 -9.65 -10.34 -23.12
N LYS A 82 -10.45 -10.69 -22.11
CA LYS A 82 -11.70 -9.97 -21.76
C LYS A 82 -11.48 -8.66 -21.00
N PHE A 83 -10.38 -8.55 -20.28
CA PHE A 83 -10.02 -7.44 -19.41
C PHE A 83 -8.51 -7.22 -19.46
N SER A 84 -8.03 -6.06 -19.03
CA SER A 84 -6.59 -5.90 -18.78
C SER A 84 -6.22 -6.59 -17.46
N LEU A 85 -5.20 -7.44 -17.47
CA LEU A 85 -4.73 -8.13 -16.26
C LEU A 85 -3.36 -7.63 -15.81
N HIS A 86 -3.25 -7.26 -14.54
CA HIS A 86 -1.99 -7.01 -13.85
C HIS A 86 -1.80 -8.02 -12.72
N VAL A 87 -0.58 -8.54 -12.56
CA VAL A 87 -0.22 -9.39 -11.42
C VAL A 87 0.86 -8.66 -10.64
N LYS A 88 0.64 -8.46 -9.34
CA LYS A 88 1.53 -7.72 -8.43
C LYS A 88 1.92 -8.57 -7.24
N ASN A 89 3.16 -8.40 -6.79
CA ASN A 89 3.67 -9.01 -5.57
C ASN A 89 3.91 -7.92 -4.52
N GLY A 90 3.29 -8.05 -3.33
CA GLY A 90 3.35 -7.05 -2.26
C GLY A 90 4.59 -7.12 -1.36
N SER A 91 5.69 -7.68 -1.85
CA SER A 91 7.02 -7.49 -1.27
C SER A 91 7.75 -6.27 -1.86
N CYS A 92 7.02 -5.33 -2.48
CA CYS A 92 7.57 -4.27 -3.31
C CYS A 92 7.25 -2.86 -2.75
N LEU A 93 7.58 -2.61 -1.49
CA LEU A 93 8.03 -1.29 -1.07
C LEU A 93 9.42 -1.01 -1.68
N THR A 94 9.50 -0.94 -3.01
CA THR A 94 10.26 0.16 -3.60
C THR A 94 9.33 1.37 -3.59
N LEU A 95 9.23 2.01 -2.42
CA LEU A 95 8.79 3.40 -2.38
C LEU A 95 9.66 4.13 -3.41
N LEU A 96 9.08 4.51 -4.54
CA LEU A 96 9.76 5.33 -5.52
C LEU A 96 10.35 6.54 -4.77
N PRO A 97 11.56 7.02 -5.14
CA PRO A 97 12.26 8.12 -4.45
C PRO A 97 11.42 9.41 -4.32
N ALA A 98 10.30 9.53 -5.03
CA ALA A 98 9.41 10.68 -5.03
C ALA A 98 8.76 10.99 -3.66
N VAL A 99 8.68 10.03 -2.73
CA VAL A 99 8.18 10.28 -1.36
C VAL A 99 9.30 10.68 -0.40
N TYR A 100 10.55 10.32 -0.71
CA TYR A 100 11.73 10.80 0.02
C TYR A 100 12.28 12.07 -0.62
N ARG A 101 11.43 13.08 -0.84
CA ARG A 101 11.96 14.44 -0.96
C ARG A 101 12.53 14.75 0.42
N GLN A 102 13.86 14.65 0.55
CA GLN A 102 14.59 15.05 1.75
C GLN A 102 14.06 16.42 2.15
N HIS A 103 13.33 16.48 3.27
CA HIS A 103 13.32 17.70 4.05
C HIS A 103 14.76 17.82 4.55
N GLU A 104 15.59 18.59 3.83
CA GLU A 104 16.76 19.19 4.47
C GLU A 104 16.21 19.98 5.66
N MET A 105 16.42 19.44 6.85
CA MET A 105 16.20 20.19 8.08
C MET A 105 17.23 21.32 8.05
N PRO A 106 16.82 22.60 8.02
CA PRO A 106 17.79 23.69 8.06
C PRO A 106 18.64 23.55 9.33
N GLU A 107 19.95 23.83 9.22
CA GLU A 107 20.91 23.75 10.34
C GLU A 107 20.46 24.52 11.60
N SER A 108 19.49 25.43 11.48
CA SER A 108 18.87 26.16 12.58
C SER A 108 18.05 25.30 13.55
N MET A 109 17.80 24.02 13.25
CA MET A 109 17.16 23.06 14.17
C MET A 109 18.12 21.98 14.69
N GLN A 110 19.44 22.20 14.65
CA GLN A 110 20.34 21.35 15.43
C GLN A 110 20.11 21.59 16.93
N HIS A 111 19.67 20.52 17.58
CA HIS A 111 19.42 20.38 18.99
C HIS A 111 20.56 20.99 19.82
N VAL A 112 20.28 22.07 20.57
CA VAL A 112 21.20 22.55 21.61
C VAL A 112 21.17 21.51 22.72
N ALA A 113 22.26 20.75 22.85
CA ALA A 113 22.43 19.83 23.97
C ALA A 113 22.30 20.62 25.29
N PRO A 114 21.49 20.18 26.27
CA PRO A 114 21.44 20.83 27.56
C PRO A 114 22.81 20.68 28.22
N GLN A 115 23.49 21.81 28.43
CA GLN A 115 24.70 21.90 29.23
C GLN A 115 24.32 21.63 30.68
N ILE A 116 24.43 20.37 31.12
CA ILE A 116 24.27 20.03 32.54
C ILE A 116 25.48 20.60 33.28
N HIS A 117 25.30 21.79 33.86
CA HIS A 117 26.22 22.30 34.87
C HIS A 117 26.15 21.37 36.09
N ALA A 118 27.23 20.66 36.35
CA ALA A 118 27.43 19.92 37.58
C ALA A 118 27.68 20.90 38.74
N ASN A 119 26.62 21.58 39.19
CA ASN A 119 26.66 22.27 40.48
C ASN A 119 26.31 21.27 41.58
N GLY A 120 27.32 21.01 42.41
CA GLY A 120 27.22 20.14 43.57
C GLY A 120 26.12 20.61 44.53
N TYR A 121 25.38 19.63 45.07
CA TYR A 121 24.53 19.83 46.22
C TYR A 121 25.26 19.27 47.44
N GLU A 122 25.66 20.19 48.32
CA GLU A 122 26.18 19.91 49.65
C GLU A 122 25.18 19.04 50.43
N LYS A 123 25.66 17.95 51.02
CA LYS A 123 24.91 17.19 52.03
C LYS A 123 24.94 17.99 53.34
N SER A 124 23.86 18.72 53.62
CA SER A 124 23.54 19.17 54.97
C SER A 124 22.45 18.26 55.54
N GLY A 125 22.80 17.48 56.55
CA GLY A 125 21.90 16.54 57.21
C GLY A 125 22.32 16.35 58.66
N THR A 126 21.90 17.27 59.52
CA THR A 126 21.82 17.09 60.98
C THR A 126 20.35 16.94 61.37
N ALA A 127 20.03 15.84 62.08
CA ALA A 127 19.25 15.81 63.33
C ALA A 127 18.61 14.42 63.55
N ARG A 128 19.18 13.61 64.43
CA ARG A 128 18.69 13.39 65.80
C ARG A 128 19.63 12.48 66.59
#